data_AF-A0A7C6FMN9-F1
#
_entry.id   AF-A0A7C6FMN9-F1
#
_cell.length_a   1.000
_cell.length_b   1.000
_cell.length_c   1.000
_cell.angle_alpha   90.00
_cell.angle_beta   90.00
_cell.angle_gamma   90.00
#
_symmetry.space_group_name_H-M   'P 1'
#
loop_
_entity.id
_entity.type
_entity.pdbx_description
1 polymer ?
#
loop_
_entity_poly.entity_id
_entity_poly.type
_entity_poly.pdbx_seq_one_letter_code
_entity_poly.pdbx_strand_id
1 'polypeptide(L)'
;MIDRFLSYSLRWACPIKLVYLQDGQMKTGNITVVSLGEDSFEYTTARKKTPQTMQVADVLAASYARGDDGDTLKKERQAQEKETDEG
;
A
#
# COMPACT_ATOMS: atom_id res chain seq x y z
N MET A 1 4.09 -8.79 9.78
CA MET A 1 5.12 -8.13 8.93
C MET A 1 4.50 -7.44 7.73
N ILE A 2 3.52 -8.07 7.06
CA ILE A 2 2.75 -7.48 5.94
C ILE A 2 1.99 -6.21 6.38
N ASP A 3 1.37 -6.21 7.56
CA ASP A 3 0.54 -5.11 8.07
C ASP A 3 1.27 -3.76 8.06
N ARG A 4 2.56 -3.75 8.42
CA ARG A 4 3.39 -2.54 8.35
C ARG A 4 3.38 -1.92 6.96
N PHE A 5 3.51 -2.72 5.91
CA PHE A 5 3.50 -2.23 4.53
C PHE A 5 2.10 -1.78 4.10
N LEU A 6 1.06 -2.52 4.49
CA LEU A 6 -0.31 -2.16 4.17
C LEU A 6 -0.71 -0.83 4.84
N SER A 7 -0.45 -0.67 6.14
CA SER A 7 -0.67 0.58 6.88
C SER A 7 0.19 1.72 6.34
N TYR A 8 1.43 1.45 5.95
CA TYR A 8 2.30 2.45 5.32
C TYR A 8 1.71 2.95 4.00
N SER A 9 1.29 2.03 3.13
CA SER A 9 0.68 2.38 1.84
C SER A 9 -0.59 3.21 2.04
N LEU A 10 -1.45 2.81 2.99
CA LEU A 10 -2.67 3.53 3.32
C LEU A 10 -2.39 4.94 3.85
N ARG A 11 -1.52 5.07 4.85
CA ARG A 11 -1.20 6.35 5.50
C ARG A 11 -0.60 7.37 4.52
N TRP A 12 0.23 6.90 3.59
CA TRP A 12 0.99 7.77 2.70
C TRP A 12 0.51 7.77 1.24
N ALA A 13 -0.62 7.12 0.96
CA ALA A 13 -1.19 6.96 -0.39
C ALA A 13 -0.15 6.53 -1.44
N CYS A 14 0.77 5.65 -1.08
CA CYS A 14 1.94 5.31 -1.90
C CYS A 14 1.97 3.83 -2.28
N PRO A 15 2.56 3.48 -3.44
CA PRO A 15 2.58 2.09 -3.88
C PRO A 15 3.57 1.25 -3.06
N ILE A 16 3.16 0.04 -2.73
CA ILE A 16 4.00 -1.04 -2.21
C ILE A 16 4.01 -2.20 -3.21
N LYS A 17 5.05 -3.03 -3.19
CA LYS A 17 5.13 -4.24 -4.01
C LYS A 17 4.66 -5.44 -3.18
N LEU A 18 3.74 -6.21 -3.73
CA LEU A 18 3.29 -7.48 -3.16
C LEU A 18 3.73 -8.67 -4.04
N VAL A 19 3.92 -9.80 -3.38
CA VAL A 19 3.83 -11.15 -3.96
C VAL A 19 2.62 -11.81 -3.32
N TYR A 20 1.69 -12.31 -4.13
CA TYR A 20 0.39 -12.79 -3.65
C TYR A 20 -0.12 -13.96 -4.50
N LEU A 21 -1.04 -14.73 -3.94
CA LEU A 21 -1.80 -15.75 -4.65
C LEU A 21 -3.04 -15.14 -5.28
N GLN A 22 -3.31 -15.52 -6.53
CA GLN A 22 -4.56 -15.23 -7.20
C GLN A 22 -4.88 -16.38 -8.14
N ASP A 23 -6.06 -16.97 -7.97
CA ASP A 23 -6.51 -18.13 -8.76
C ASP A 23 -5.51 -19.31 -8.71
N GLY A 24 -4.90 -19.52 -7.53
CA GLY A 24 -3.88 -20.56 -7.30
C GLY A 24 -2.52 -20.26 -7.92
N GLN A 25 -2.35 -19.09 -8.56
CA GLN A 25 -1.09 -18.68 -9.17
C GLN A 25 -0.40 -17.59 -8.34
N MET A 26 0.92 -17.72 -8.20
CA MET A 26 1.73 -16.66 -7.61
C MET A 26 1.86 -15.49 -8.60
N LYS A 27 1.49 -14.29 -8.16
CA LYS A 27 1.61 -13.03 -8.90
C LYS A 27 2.41 -12.02 -8.10
N THR A 28 2.90 -11.00 -8.80
CA THR A 28 3.55 -9.85 -8.18
C THR A 28 3.07 -8.56 -8.83
N GLY A 29 2.95 -7.50 -8.04
CA GLY A 29 2.49 -6.22 -8.53
C GLY A 29 2.67 -5.10 -7.51
N ASN A 30 2.67 -3.87 -8.02
CA ASN A 30 2.61 -2.67 -7.19
C ASN A 30 1.15 -2.28 -6.98
N ILE A 31 0.78 -2.09 -5.71
CA ILE A 31 -0.58 -1.73 -5.30
C ILE A 31 -0.53 -0.54 -4.34
N THR A 32 -1.61 0.23 -4.30
CA THR A 32 -1.83 1.27 -3.29
C THR A 32 -3.04 0.86 -2.45
N VAL A 33 -2.85 0.70 -1.15
CA VAL A 33 -3.92 0.37 -0.20
C VAL A 33 -4.80 1.60 -0.02
N VAL A 34 -6.13 1.39 -0.05
CA VAL A 34 -7.13 2.45 0.12
C VAL A 34 -8.06 2.20 1.31
N SER A 35 -8.12 0.96 1.82
CA SER A 35 -8.84 0.62 3.05
C SER A 35 -8.24 -0.64 3.69
N LEU A 36 -8.30 -0.72 5.02
CA LEU A 36 -7.91 -1.90 5.81
C LEU A 36 -9.15 -2.42 6.55
N GLY A 37 -9.40 -3.72 6.42
CA GLY A 37 -10.32 -4.48 7.25
C GLY A 37 -9.58 -5.42 8.21
N GLU A 38 -10.33 -6.34 8.83
CA GLU A 38 -9.78 -7.31 9.79
C GLU A 38 -8.88 -8.35 9.10
N ASP A 39 -9.41 -9.06 8.09
CA ASP A 39 -8.68 -10.12 7.36
C ASP A 39 -8.38 -9.77 5.90
N SER A 40 -8.84 -8.60 5.45
CA SER A 40 -8.74 -8.17 4.06
C SER A 40 -8.44 -6.69 3.94
N PHE A 41 -8.00 -6.27 2.75
CA PHE A 41 -7.76 -4.88 2.44
C PHE A 41 -8.24 -4.56 1.03
N GLU A 42 -8.57 -3.29 0.83
CA GLU A 42 -8.87 -2.77 -0.50
C GLU A 42 -7.65 -2.05 -1.06
N TYR A 43 -7.41 -2.23 -2.36
CA TYR A 43 -6.30 -1.63 -3.06
C TYR A 43 -6.67 -1.19 -4.47
N THR A 44 -5.87 -0.28 -5.01
CA THR A 44 -5.88 0.07 -6.43
C THR A 44 -4.53 -0.24 -7.05
N THR A 45 -4.49 -0.28 -8.38
CA THR A 45 -3.24 -0.39 -9.13
C THR A 45 -3.07 0.83 -10.05
N ALA A 46 -1.89 0.98 -10.65
CA ALA A 46 -1.69 2.02 -11.67
C ALA A 46 -2.66 1.84 -12.85
N ARG A 47 -2.97 0.60 -13.24
CA ARG A 47 -3.80 0.27 -14.40
C ARG A 47 -5.30 0.25 -14.09
N LYS A 48 -5.67 -0.07 -12.85
CA LYS A 48 -7.07 -0.17 -12.40
C LYS A 48 -7.26 0.64 -11.13
N LYS A 49 -7.97 1.76 -11.27
CA LYS A 49 -8.25 2.71 -10.19
C LYS A 49 -9.52 2.37 -9.40
N THR A 50 -10.36 1.49 -9.92
CA THR A 50 -11.45 0.90 -9.15
C THR A 50 -10.86 0.03 -8.03
N PRO A 51 -11.26 0.23 -6.76
CA PRO A 51 -10.82 -0.60 -5.65
C PRO A 51 -11.07 -2.09 -5.89
N GLN A 52 -10.16 -2.91 -5.40
CA GLN A 52 -10.21 -4.36 -5.43
C GLN A 52 -9.90 -4.89 -4.04
N THR A 53 -10.52 -5.99 -3.65
CA THR A 53 -10.31 -6.63 -2.35
C THR A 53 -9.33 -7.79 -2.46
N MET A 54 -8.44 -7.93 -1.47
CA MET A 54 -7.53 -9.07 -1.33
C MET A 54 -7.52 -9.53 0.14
N GLN A 55 -7.48 -10.85 0.36
CA GLN A 55 -7.28 -11.40 1.69
C GLN A 55 -5.82 -11.23 2.11
N VAL A 56 -5.58 -10.87 3.36
CA VAL A 56 -4.21 -10.80 3.90
C VAL A 56 -3.54 -12.17 3.82
N ALA A 57 -4.31 -13.25 3.98
CA ALA A 57 -3.85 -14.63 3.84
C ALA A 57 -3.31 -14.98 2.44
N ASP A 58 -3.75 -14.27 1.40
CA ASP A 58 -3.25 -14.47 0.03
C ASP A 58 -1.90 -13.76 -0.21
N VAL A 59 -1.46 -12.88 0.70
CA VAL A 59 -0.19 -12.15 0.56
C VAL A 59 0.97 -12.99 1.08
N LEU A 60 1.90 -13.31 0.18
CA LEU A 60 3.07 -14.13 0.48
C LEU A 60 4.27 -13.29 0.93
N ALA A 61 4.42 -12.09 0.37
CA ALA A 61 5.48 -11.15 0.74
C ALA A 61 5.09 -9.71 0.38
N ALA A 62 5.68 -8.75 1.09
CA ALA A 62 5.51 -7.33 0.84
C ALA A 62 6.86 -6.59 0.94
N SER A 63 7.04 -5.56 0.11
CA SER A 63 8.18 -4.64 0.17
C SER A 63 7.76 -3.24 -0.27
N TYR A 64 8.61 -2.25 -0.02
CA TYR A 64 8.45 -0.94 -0.65
C TYR A 64 8.59 -1.06 -2.18
N ALA A 65 7.86 -0.21 -2.91
CA ALA A 65 7.99 -0.14 -4.36
C ALA A 65 9.34 0.46 -4.75
N ARG A 66 9.77 0.24 -6.01
CA ARG A 66 11.04 0.79 -6.52
C ARG A 66 11.05 2.31 -6.36
N GLY A 67 12.10 2.82 -5.70
CA GLY A 67 12.28 4.26 -5.46
C GLY A 67 11.68 4.76 -4.15
N ASP A 68 11.02 3.90 -3.39
CA ASP A 68 10.57 4.18 -2.02
C ASP A 68 11.43 3.37 -1.04
N ASP A 69 12.11 4.07 -0.13
CA ASP A 69 12.98 3.50 0.90
C ASP A 69 12.24 3.27 2.23
N GLY A 70 10.95 3.62 2.29
CA GLY A 70 10.17 3.56 3.52
C GLY A 70 10.47 4.69 4.50
N ASP A 71 11.21 5.74 4.09
CA ASP A 71 11.57 6.87 4.94
C ASP A 71 10.34 7.73 5.25
N THR A 72 9.75 7.52 6.43
CA THR A 72 8.56 8.25 6.87
C THR A 72 8.86 9.67 7.32
N LEU A 73 10.12 10.01 7.68
CA LEU A 73 10.46 11.35 8.19
C LEU A 73 10.31 12.41 7.09
N LYS A 74 10.69 12.08 5.86
CA LYS A 74 10.47 12.96 4.69
C LYS A 74 8.97 13.17 4.42
N LYS A 75 8.17 12.12 4.57
CA LYS A 75 6.71 12.17 4.30
C LYS A 75 5.96 12.91 5.39
N GLU A 76 6.37 12.77 6.66
CA GLU A 76 5.82 13.51 7.79
C GLU A 76 6.06 15.02 7.65
N ARG A 77 7.27 15.43 7.24
CA ARG A 77 7.57 16.85 6.97
C ARG A 77 6.69 17.42 5.86
N GLN A 78 6.53 16.68 4.76
CA GLN A 78 5.66 17.09 3.64
C GLN A 78 4.18 17.17 4.03
N ALA A 79 3.70 16.30 4.93
CA ALA A 79 2.33 16.36 5.43
C ALA A 79 2.11 17.59 6.31
N GLN A 80 3.05 17.90 7.21
CA GLN A 80 2.99 19.10 8.05
C GLN A 80 3.03 20.39 7.23
N GLU A 81 3.87 20.45 6.19
CA GLU A 81 3.95 21.61 5.28
C GLU A 81 2.62 21.84 4.53
N LYS A 82 1.92 20.78 4.13
CA LYS A 82 0.60 20.89 3.47
C LYS A 82 -0.51 21.34 4.40
N GLU A 83 -0.51 20.90 5.65
CA GLU A 83 -1.50 21.34 6.66
C GLU A 83 -1.35 22.82 7.04
N THR A 84 -0.17 23.42 6.82
CA THR A 84 0.12 24.81 7.20
C THR A 84 -0.20 25.82 6.08
N ASP A 85 -0.35 25.37 4.83
CA ASP A 85 -0.61 26.23 3.65
C ASP A 85 -2.11 26.37 3.32
N GLU A 86 -2.98 25.56 3.93
CA GLU A 86 -4.45 25.64 3.80
C GLU A 86 -5.13 26.34 4.99
N GLY A 87 -4.35 27.02 5.86
CA GLY A 87 -4.81 27.71 7.08
C GLY A 87 -4.97 29.22 6.95
#